data_AF-A0A437SAY3-F1
#
_entry.id   AF-A0A437SAY3-F1
#
_cell.length_a   1.000
_cell.length_b   1.000
_cell.length_c   1.000
_cell.angle_alpha   90.00
_cell.angle_beta   90.00
_cell.angle_gamma   90.00
#
_symmetry.space_group_name_H-M   'P 1'
#
loop_
_entity.id
_entity.type
_entity.pdbx_description
1 polymer ?
#
loop_
_entity_poly.entity_id
_entity_poly.type
_entity_poly.pdbx_seq_one_letter_code
_entity_poly.pdbx_strand_id
1 'polypeptide(L)'
;MSQKFNSTSERPWLKDNHLASSQRVVGLGQKVIDLLVRSGRPVTFSSISEESKKIDTKGKGIHENTIRTNQELYDYYKQHSATYKRKQNSNRTSFANFPSIEDTDYRKLIRERDLEYLKKKYMKLTKEELVKKLIHAELYIVENNKKWVTNHFEKFQ
;
A
#
# COMPACT_ATOMS: atom_id res chain seq x y z
N MET A 1 -13.65 -25.74 -38.83
CA MET A 1 -12.49 -26.37 -38.16
C MET A 1 -11.69 -25.27 -37.47
N SER A 2 -11.61 -25.27 -36.14
CA SER A 2 -10.79 -24.30 -35.41
C SER A 2 -9.37 -24.84 -35.25
N GLN A 3 -8.44 -24.31 -36.03
CA GLN A 3 -7.04 -24.68 -35.95
C GLN A 3 -6.44 -24.00 -34.71
N LYS A 4 -6.33 -24.74 -33.60
CA LYS A 4 -5.62 -24.28 -32.39
C LYS A 4 -4.12 -24.30 -32.70
N PHE A 5 -3.50 -23.14 -32.81
CA PHE A 5 -2.05 -23.03 -32.87
C PHE A 5 -1.46 -23.38 -31.50
N ASN A 6 -0.82 -24.55 -31.39
CA ASN A 6 0.01 -24.91 -30.23
C ASN A 6 1.24 -24.00 -30.22
N SER A 7 1.15 -22.87 -29.51
CA SER A 7 2.25 -21.90 -29.38
C SER A 7 3.06 -22.14 -28.12
N THR A 8 3.86 -23.21 -28.11
CA THR A 8 4.82 -23.45 -27.02
C THR A 8 6.07 -24.15 -27.54
N SER A 9 6.70 -23.59 -28.59
CA SER A 9 8.13 -23.84 -28.77
C SER A 9 8.86 -22.99 -27.72
N GLU A 10 9.55 -23.60 -26.76
CA GLU A 10 10.52 -22.84 -25.97
C GLU A 10 11.51 -22.18 -26.94
N ARG A 11 11.65 -20.85 -26.88
CA ARG A 11 12.59 -20.08 -27.70
C ARG A 11 13.71 -19.59 -26.79
N PRO A 12 14.83 -20.33 -26.64
CA PRO A 12 15.92 -19.96 -25.74
C PRO A 12 16.46 -18.56 -26.04
N TRP A 13 16.66 -18.23 -27.33
CA TRP A 13 17.13 -16.91 -27.76
C TRP A 13 16.26 -15.74 -27.28
N LEU A 14 14.96 -15.96 -27.09
CA LEU A 14 14.05 -14.93 -26.59
C LEU A 14 14.21 -14.74 -25.07
N LYS A 15 14.38 -15.83 -24.33
CA LYS A 15 14.67 -15.81 -22.89
C LYS A 15 16.00 -15.10 -22.63
N ASP A 16 17.03 -15.43 -23.41
CA ASP A 16 18.37 -14.83 -23.29
C ASP A 16 18.35 -13.33 -23.60
N ASN A 17 17.66 -12.93 -24.67
CA ASN A 17 17.53 -11.51 -25.03
C ASN A 17 16.74 -10.72 -23.97
N HIS A 18 15.70 -11.32 -23.38
CA HIS A 18 14.95 -10.71 -22.29
C HIS A 18 15.82 -10.56 -21.04
N LEU A 19 16.62 -11.58 -20.70
CA LEU A 19 17.55 -11.53 -19.57
C LEU A 19 18.61 -10.44 -19.77
N ALA A 20 19.26 -10.40 -20.93
CA ALA A 20 20.26 -9.39 -21.26
C ALA A 20 19.68 -7.97 -21.22
N SER A 21 18.46 -7.80 -21.73
CA SER A 21 17.75 -6.52 -21.67
C SER A 21 17.41 -6.11 -20.23
N SER A 22 16.98 -7.07 -19.41
CA SER A 22 16.69 -6.85 -17.98
C SER A 22 17.94 -6.42 -17.22
N GLN A 23 19.05 -7.17 -17.34
CA GLN A 23 20.32 -6.86 -16.69
C GLN A 23 20.84 -5.47 -17.09
N ARG A 24 20.73 -5.11 -18.37
CA ARG A 24 21.08 -3.77 -18.85
C ARG A 24 20.28 -2.69 -18.14
N VAL A 25 18.97 -2.87 -18.03
CA VAL A 25 18.06 -1.91 -17.40
C VAL A 25 18.37 -1.77 -15.91
N VAL A 26 18.60 -2.89 -15.21
CA VAL A 26 18.95 -2.88 -13.79
C VAL A 26 20.27 -2.12 -13.58
N GLY A 27 21.33 -2.49 -14.31
CA GLY A 27 22.64 -1.86 -14.15
C GLY A 27 22.64 -0.38 -14.51
N LEU A 28 21.90 0.04 -15.54
CA LEU A 28 21.73 1.45 -15.88
C LEU A 28 20.91 2.19 -14.81
N GLY A 29 19.83 1.58 -14.33
CA GLY A 29 18.95 2.17 -13.32
C GLY A 29 19.65 2.38 -11.98
N GLN A 30 20.43 1.42 -11.51
CA GLN A 30 21.25 1.54 -10.30
C GLN A 30 22.23 2.71 -10.40
N LYS A 31 23.00 2.80 -11.50
CA LYS A 31 23.94 3.93 -11.73
C LYS A 31 23.25 5.29 -11.71
N VAL A 32 22.07 5.40 -12.32
CA VAL A 32 21.29 6.64 -12.34
C VAL A 32 20.79 6.99 -10.94
N ILE A 33 20.30 6.00 -10.18
CA ILE A 33 19.84 6.20 -8.81
C ILE A 33 21.00 6.68 -7.93
N ASP A 34 22.18 6.05 -8.02
CA ASP A 34 23.36 6.47 -7.27
C ASP A 34 23.79 7.91 -7.61
N LEU A 35 23.73 8.28 -8.89
CA LEU A 35 24.02 9.63 -9.34
C LEU A 35 23.00 10.64 -8.78
N LEU A 36 21.71 10.32 -8.80
CA LEU A 36 20.65 11.16 -8.23
C LEU A 36 20.83 11.34 -6.72
N VAL A 37 21.16 10.26 -6.00
CA VAL A 37 21.45 10.30 -4.55
C VAL A 37 22.67 11.17 -4.28
N ARG A 38 23.77 10.97 -5.01
CA ARG A 38 25.01 11.75 -4.84
C ARG A 38 24.83 13.23 -5.16
N SER A 39 23.99 13.55 -6.14
CA SER A 39 23.67 14.94 -6.52
C SER A 39 22.59 15.58 -5.64
N GLY A 40 22.07 14.86 -4.64
CA GLY A 40 21.01 15.36 -3.75
C GLY A 40 19.67 15.59 -4.45
N ARG A 41 19.48 15.06 -5.66
CA ARG A 41 18.24 15.21 -6.43
C ARG A 41 17.20 14.17 -6.02
N PRO A 42 15.90 14.47 -6.17
CA PRO A 42 14.86 13.52 -5.81
C PRO A 42 14.91 12.27 -6.70
N VAL A 43 14.91 11.10 -6.07
CA VAL A 43 14.84 9.80 -6.74
C VAL A 43 13.37 9.46 -6.98
N THR A 44 12.90 9.73 -8.20
CA THR A 44 11.53 9.50 -8.68
C THR A 44 11.57 8.75 -10.01
N PHE A 45 10.44 8.19 -10.45
CA PHE A 45 10.41 7.47 -11.73
C PHE A 45 10.74 8.39 -12.92
N SER A 46 10.21 9.63 -12.94
CA SER A 46 10.50 10.58 -14.01
C SER A 46 11.97 11.01 -14.00
N SER A 47 12.54 11.33 -12.82
CA SER A 47 13.95 11.73 -12.74
C SER A 47 14.90 10.62 -13.17
N ILE A 48 14.60 9.36 -12.83
CA ILE A 48 15.37 8.21 -13.31
C ILE A 48 15.20 8.05 -14.83
N SER A 49 13.98 8.19 -15.35
CA SER A 49 13.73 8.07 -16.79
C SER A 49 14.47 9.14 -17.59
N GLU A 50 14.43 10.39 -17.14
CA GLU A 50 15.12 11.51 -17.77
C GLU A 50 16.64 11.38 -17.73
N GLU A 51 17.22 11.08 -16.56
CA GLU A 51 18.67 10.94 -16.43
C GLU A 51 19.19 9.67 -17.13
N SER A 52 18.43 8.58 -17.12
CA SER A 52 18.83 7.36 -17.83
C SER A 52 18.95 7.56 -19.33
N LYS A 53 18.16 8.46 -19.95
CA LYS A 53 18.27 8.78 -21.38
C LYS A 53 19.59 9.49 -21.71
N LYS A 54 20.13 10.28 -20.78
CA LYS A 54 21.39 11.03 -20.99
C LYS A 54 22.62 10.14 -20.88
N ILE A 55 22.54 9.09 -20.05
CA ILE A 55 23.67 8.19 -19.75
C ILE A 55 23.63 6.92 -20.61
N ASP A 56 22.46 6.52 -21.11
CA ASP A 56 22.32 5.31 -21.94
C ASP A 56 23.09 5.47 -23.26
N THR A 57 24.09 4.62 -23.46
CA THR A 57 24.88 4.55 -24.70
C THR A 57 24.04 4.20 -25.92
N LYS A 58 22.87 3.56 -25.74
CA LYS A 58 21.92 3.26 -26.82
C LYS A 58 20.87 4.36 -27.02
N GLY A 59 20.85 5.40 -26.20
CA GLY A 59 19.92 6.54 -26.28
C GLY A 59 18.45 6.22 -25.97
N LYS A 60 18.11 4.97 -25.56
CA LYS A 60 16.72 4.59 -25.24
C LYS A 60 16.31 4.97 -23.82
N GLY A 61 17.27 4.95 -22.90
CA GLY A 61 17.02 5.14 -21.47
C GLY A 61 16.12 4.04 -20.88
N ILE A 62 15.49 4.35 -19.76
CA ILE A 62 14.56 3.48 -19.03
C ILE A 62 13.21 4.19 -18.95
N HIS A 63 12.15 3.49 -19.33
CA HIS A 63 10.78 3.99 -19.18
C HIS A 63 10.28 3.79 -17.74
N GLU A 64 9.44 4.69 -17.24
CA GLU A 64 8.94 4.66 -15.86
C GLU A 64 8.27 3.33 -15.49
N ASN A 65 7.41 2.80 -16.37
CA ASN A 65 6.73 1.54 -16.12
C ASN A 65 7.74 0.38 -15.98
N THR A 66 8.87 0.42 -16.67
CA THR A 66 9.91 -0.61 -16.55
C THR A 66 10.55 -0.61 -15.17
N ILE A 67 10.73 0.57 -14.56
CA ILE A 67 11.21 0.71 -13.17
C ILE A 67 10.22 0.06 -12.21
N ARG A 68 8.91 0.14 -12.49
CA ARG A 68 7.86 -0.44 -11.66
C ARG A 68 7.71 -1.95 -11.83
N THR A 69 7.89 -2.48 -13.04
CA THR A 69 7.68 -3.90 -13.34
C THR A 69 8.92 -4.76 -13.11
N ASN A 70 10.13 -4.20 -13.24
CA ASN A 70 11.35 -4.92 -12.94
C ASN A 70 11.58 -4.94 -11.43
N GLN A 71 11.36 -6.10 -10.81
CA GLN A 71 11.38 -6.26 -9.36
C GLN A 71 12.71 -5.83 -8.72
N GLU A 72 13.84 -6.22 -9.33
CA GLU A 72 15.17 -5.92 -8.82
C GLU A 72 15.45 -4.41 -8.82
N LEU A 73 15.18 -3.74 -9.94
CA LEU A 73 15.34 -2.29 -10.04
C LEU A 73 14.33 -1.56 -9.13
N TYR A 74 13.11 -2.06 -9.02
CA TYR A 74 12.08 -1.47 -8.18
C TYR A 74 12.46 -1.52 -6.70
N ASP A 75 13.01 -2.64 -6.24
CA ASP A 75 13.44 -2.79 -4.85
C ASP A 75 14.63 -1.89 -4.52
N TYR A 76 15.58 -1.77 -5.46
CA TYR A 76 16.67 -0.81 -5.33
C TYR A 76 16.14 0.64 -5.24
N TYR A 77 15.18 1.01 -6.10
CA TYR A 77 14.52 2.31 -6.05
C TYR A 77 13.88 2.59 -4.68
N LYS A 78 13.18 1.62 -4.06
CA LYS A 78 12.54 1.80 -2.74
C LYS A 78 13.56 2.10 -1.64
N GLN A 79 14.73 1.49 -1.71
CA GLN A 79 15.79 1.68 -0.71
C GLN A 79 16.34 3.10 -0.73
N HIS A 80 16.41 3.74 -1.90
CA HIS A 80 17.03 5.05 -2.10
C HIS A 80 16.04 6.20 -2.24
N SER A 81 14.76 5.93 -2.55
CA SER A 81 13.75 6.97 -2.73
C SER A 81 13.20 7.50 -1.39
N ALA A 82 13.64 8.71 -1.01
CA ALA A 82 13.08 9.44 0.14
C ALA A 82 11.58 9.73 -0.04
N THR A 83 11.14 10.03 -1.26
CA THR A 83 9.74 10.25 -1.63
C THR A 83 8.89 9.01 -1.38
N TYR A 84 9.38 7.82 -1.76
CA TYR A 84 8.71 6.56 -1.47
C TYR A 84 8.58 6.31 0.04
N LYS A 85 9.69 6.49 0.80
CA LYS A 85 9.70 6.30 2.25
C LYS A 85 8.73 7.24 2.97
N ARG A 86 8.67 8.51 2.57
CA ARG A 86 7.70 9.48 3.13
C ARG A 86 6.25 9.05 2.89
N LYS A 87 5.92 8.61 1.67
CA LYS A 87 4.57 8.12 1.34
C LYS A 87 4.20 6.88 2.15
N GLN A 88 5.13 5.94 2.33
CA GLN A 88 4.91 4.75 3.14
C GLN A 88 4.63 5.11 4.61
N ASN A 89 5.40 6.05 5.17
CA ASN A 89 5.20 6.51 6.54
C ASN A 89 3.85 7.24 6.72
N SER A 90 3.47 8.11 5.77
CA SER A 90 2.17 8.79 5.80
C SER A 90 0.99 7.83 5.79
N ASN A 91 1.10 6.74 5.03
CA ASN A 91 0.07 5.69 5.03
C ASN A 91 0.04 4.96 6.36
N ARG A 92 1.19 4.61 6.95
CA ARG A 92 1.23 3.98 8.29
C ARG A 92 0.61 4.86 9.36
N THR A 93 0.88 6.18 9.35
CA THR A 93 0.28 7.12 10.31
C THR A 93 -1.22 7.32 10.09
N SER A 94 -1.71 7.28 8.84
CA SER A 94 -3.15 7.39 8.59
C SER A 94 -3.91 6.14 9.06
N PHE A 95 -3.29 4.95 8.98
CA PHE A 95 -3.83 3.73 9.56
C PHE A 95 -3.72 3.69 11.10
N ALA A 96 -2.63 4.21 11.68
CA ALA A 96 -2.44 4.28 13.13
C ALA A 96 -3.35 5.30 13.85
N ASN A 97 -3.85 6.30 13.12
CA ASN A 97 -4.81 7.28 13.65
C ASN A 97 -6.26 6.78 13.65
N PHE A 98 -6.51 5.53 13.22
CA PHE A 98 -7.76 4.88 13.58
C PHE A 98 -7.62 4.35 15.01
N PRO A 99 -8.44 4.82 15.96
CA PRO A 99 -8.43 4.22 17.29
C PRO A 99 -8.63 2.72 17.13
N SER A 100 -7.80 1.95 17.83
CA SER A 100 -7.94 0.51 17.94
C SER A 100 -9.41 0.17 18.21
N ILE A 101 -9.90 -0.93 17.64
CA ILE A 101 -11.26 -1.41 17.91
C ILE A 101 -11.49 -1.55 19.43
N GLU A 102 -10.44 -1.84 20.18
CA GLU A 102 -10.42 -1.97 21.65
C GLU A 102 -10.44 -0.61 22.38
N ASP A 103 -10.05 0.49 21.72
CA ASP A 103 -10.06 1.85 22.28
C ASP A 103 -11.38 2.60 22.01
N THR A 104 -12.38 1.92 21.44
CA THR A 104 -13.68 2.56 21.19
C THR A 104 -14.47 2.69 22.49
N ASP A 105 -14.28 3.81 23.19
CA ASP A 105 -15.07 4.15 24.38
C ASP A 105 -16.53 4.45 24.01
N TYR A 106 -17.39 3.43 24.12
CA TYR A 106 -18.84 3.53 23.84
C TYR A 106 -19.60 4.39 24.86
N ARG A 107 -18.97 4.92 25.91
CA ARG A 107 -19.59 5.88 26.83
C ARG A 107 -19.56 7.31 26.27
N LYS A 108 -18.60 7.59 25.37
CA LYS A 108 -18.39 8.90 24.74
C LYS A 108 -19.11 9.06 23.39
N LEU A 109 -20.08 8.18 23.08
CA LEU A 109 -20.85 8.31 21.85
C LEU A 109 -21.75 9.56 21.96
N ILE A 110 -21.42 10.61 21.19
CA ILE A 110 -22.31 11.77 21.00
C ILE A 110 -23.62 11.29 20.37
N ARG A 111 -24.78 11.78 20.85
CA ARG A 111 -26.12 11.38 20.36
C ARG A 111 -26.36 11.80 18.91
N GLU A 112 -25.86 12.96 18.51
CA GLU A 112 -25.96 13.52 17.16
C GLU A 112 -24.71 13.21 16.34
N ARG A 113 -24.61 11.96 15.87
CA ARG A 113 -23.52 11.56 14.99
C ARG A 113 -23.88 11.86 13.55
N ASP A 114 -22.94 12.46 12.83
CA ASP A 114 -22.97 12.49 11.37
C ASP A 114 -22.85 11.05 10.84
N LEU A 115 -23.99 10.53 10.37
CA LEU A 115 -24.13 9.18 9.82
C LEU A 115 -23.32 9.01 8.54
N GLU A 116 -23.16 10.07 7.76
CA GLU A 116 -22.44 10.00 6.49
C GLU A 116 -20.94 9.93 6.72
N TYR A 117 -20.44 10.68 7.70
CA TYR A 117 -19.06 10.55 8.18
C TYR A 117 -18.78 9.15 8.73
N LEU A 118 -19.67 8.60 9.56
CA LEU A 118 -19.54 7.23 10.09
C LEU A 118 -19.53 6.18 9.00
N LYS A 119 -20.43 6.30 8.01
CA LYS A 119 -20.45 5.40 6.85
C LYS A 119 -19.12 5.46 6.10
N LYS A 120 -18.63 6.67 5.78
CA LYS A 120 -17.31 6.85 5.13
C LYS A 120 -16.17 6.26 5.96
N LYS A 121 -16.25 6.36 7.29
CA LYS A 121 -15.26 5.78 8.21
C LYS A 121 -15.29 4.24 8.18
N TYR A 122 -16.46 3.62 8.25
CA TYR A 122 -16.60 2.17 8.24
C TYR A 122 -16.26 1.54 6.88
N MET A 123 -16.54 2.24 5.78
CA MET A 123 -16.15 1.77 4.44
C MET A 123 -14.63 1.73 4.21
N LYS A 124 -13.83 2.35 5.09
CA LYS A 124 -12.35 2.29 5.04
C LYS A 124 -11.78 1.08 5.79
N LEU A 125 -12.61 0.35 6.54
CA LEU A 125 -12.19 -0.83 7.28
C LEU A 125 -12.29 -2.09 6.41
N THR A 126 -11.45 -3.07 6.71
CA THR A 126 -11.55 -4.42 6.15
C THR A 126 -12.76 -5.16 6.73
N LYS A 127 -13.17 -6.25 6.06
CA LYS A 127 -14.27 -7.10 6.53
C LYS A 127 -14.02 -7.63 7.94
N GLU A 128 -12.80 -8.06 8.23
CA GLU A 128 -12.42 -8.61 9.54
C GLU A 128 -12.50 -7.56 10.65
N GLU A 129 -12.02 -6.34 10.39
CA GLU A 129 -12.12 -5.21 11.33
C GLU A 129 -13.59 -4.84 11.59
N LEU A 130 -14.42 -4.83 10.56
CA LEU A 130 -15.85 -4.55 10.71
C LEU A 130 -16.54 -5.60 11.59
N VAL A 131 -16.25 -6.89 11.38
CA VAL A 131 -16.79 -8.00 12.19
C VAL A 131 -16.36 -7.88 13.65
N LYS A 132 -15.06 -7.67 13.92
CA LYS A 132 -14.56 -7.47 15.29
C LYS A 132 -15.25 -6.30 15.99
N LYS A 133 -15.44 -5.21 15.27
CA LYS A 133 -16.09 -4.01 15.80
C LYS A 133 -17.57 -4.24 16.13
N LEU A 134 -18.28 -5.01 15.31
CA LEU A 134 -19.68 -5.40 15.57
C LEU A 134 -19.79 -6.26 16.82
N ILE A 135 -18.97 -7.31 16.93
CA ILE A 135 -18.95 -8.20 18.11
C ILE A 135 -18.69 -7.39 19.38
N HIS A 136 -17.74 -6.46 19.36
CA HIS A 136 -17.43 -5.62 20.52
C HIS A 136 -18.60 -4.70 20.90
N ALA A 137 -19.32 -4.15 19.92
CA ALA A 137 -20.52 -3.34 20.17
C ALA A 137 -21.65 -4.17 20.80
N GLU A 138 -21.89 -5.38 20.31
CA GLU A 138 -22.89 -6.30 20.86
C GLU A 138 -22.59 -6.66 22.32
N LEU A 139 -21.34 -7.03 22.62
CA LEU A 139 -20.91 -7.33 23.99
C LEU A 139 -21.12 -6.14 24.93
N TYR A 140 -20.77 -4.94 24.49
CA TYR A 140 -20.98 -3.72 25.27
C TYR A 140 -22.47 -3.46 25.56
N ILE A 141 -23.34 -3.62 24.55
CA ILE A 141 -24.79 -3.46 24.72
C ILE A 141 -25.32 -4.46 25.75
N VAL A 142 -24.92 -5.73 25.66
CA VAL A 142 -25.34 -6.77 26.60
C VAL A 142 -24.89 -6.44 28.02
N GLU A 143 -23.63 -6.03 28.21
CA GLU A 143 -23.10 -5.70 29.53
C GLU A 143 -23.77 -4.45 30.12
N ASN A 144 -24.02 -3.42 29.31
CA ASN A 144 -24.70 -2.21 29.75
C ASN A 144 -26.17 -2.48 30.12
N ASN A 145 -26.87 -3.31 29.34
CA ASN A 145 -28.24 -3.72 29.65
C ASN A 145 -28.30 -4.49 30.96
N LYS A 146 -27.38 -5.43 31.19
CA LYS A 146 -27.28 -6.15 32.48
C LYS A 146 -27.10 -5.19 33.65
N LYS A 147 -26.13 -4.26 33.55
CA LYS A 147 -25.89 -3.24 34.60
C LYS A 147 -27.12 -2.37 34.85
N TRP A 148 -27.80 -1.94 33.79
CA TRP A 148 -29.02 -1.14 33.92
C TRP A 148 -30.13 -1.90 34.65
N VAL A 149 -30.36 -3.17 34.29
CA VAL A 149 -31.35 -4.03 34.94
C VAL A 149 -31.00 -4.23 36.42
N THR A 150 -29.76 -4.60 36.74
CA THR A 150 -29.31 -4.79 38.14
C THR A 150 -29.49 -3.51 38.96
N ASN A 151 -29.01 -2.37 38.47
CA ASN A 151 -29.16 -1.07 39.14
C ASN A 151 -30.64 -0.65 39.30
N HIS A 152 -31.52 -1.09 38.39
CA HIS A 152 -32.95 -0.81 38.50
C HIS A 152 -33.56 -1.59 39.66
N PHE A 153 -33.26 -2.88 39.78
CA PHE A 153 -33.77 -3.73 40.86
C PHE A 153 -33.19 -3.37 42.24
N GLU A 154 -31.93 -2.95 42.33
CA GLU A 154 -31.31 -2.48 43.58
C GLU A 154 -31.97 -1.23 44.17
N LYS A 155 -32.67 -0.42 43.36
CA LYS A 155 -33.41 0.77 43.83
C LYS A 155 -34.74 0.46 44.50
N PHE A 156 -35.19 -0.80 44.45
CA PHE A 156 -36.45 -1.24 45.05
C PHE A 156 -36.23 -2.18 46.26
N GLN A 157 -34.99 -2.29 46.74
CA GLN A 157 -34.65 -2.86 48.06
C GLN A 157 -34.52 -1.74 49.09
#